data_AF-A0A534ML44-F1
#
_entry.id   AF-A0A534ML44-F1
#
_cell.length_a   1.000
_cell.length_b   1.000
_cell.length_c   1.000
_cell.angle_alpha   90.00
_cell.angle_beta   90.00
_cell.angle_gamma   90.00
#
_symmetry.space_group_name_H-M   'P 1'
#
loop_
_entity.id
_entity.type
_entity.pdbx_description
1 polymer ?
#
loop_
_entity_poly.entity_id
_entity_poly.type
_entity_poly.pdbx_seq_one_letter_code
_entity_poly.pdbx_strand_id
1 'polypeptide(L)'
;MPSPLVNRYAVYVQLADRGKVREPISRKPSLLLAVEGCISAYETTGHESYVIEDSRPTRAFTVGRRLLLACVFLRANDRPRYFEVLNQLDRSGDQRTFEALLADSASL
;
A
#
# COMPACT_ATOMS: atom_id res chain seq x y z
N MET A 1 -19.78 1.63 18.32
CA MET A 1 -18.60 2.15 17.57
C MET A 1 -17.89 0.96 16.93
N PRO A 2 -17.57 0.98 15.63
CA PRO A 2 -16.75 -0.07 15.03
C PRO A 2 -15.40 -0.09 15.75
N SER A 3 -14.91 -1.29 16.09
CA SER A 3 -13.64 -1.45 16.80
C SER A 3 -12.52 -0.75 16.02
N PRO A 4 -11.64 0.02 16.69
CA PRO A 4 -10.59 0.80 16.02
C PRO A 4 -9.57 -0.04 15.24
N LEU A 5 -9.57 -1.36 15.43
CA LEU A 5 -8.75 -2.31 14.66
C LEU A 5 -9.35 -2.64 13.28
N VAL A 6 -10.64 -2.40 13.07
CA VAL A 6 -11.36 -2.83 11.85
C VAL A 6 -10.98 -1.95 10.64
N ASN A 7 -10.56 -0.71 10.87
CA ASN A 7 -10.28 0.28 9.83
C ASN A 7 -9.01 1.09 10.11
N ARG A 8 -7.92 0.41 10.51
CA ARG A 8 -6.64 1.07 10.79
C ARG A 8 -6.11 1.85 9.58
N TYR A 9 -6.24 1.25 8.40
CA TYR A 9 -5.71 1.76 7.15
C TYR A 9 -6.82 2.29 6.24
N ALA A 10 -6.63 3.48 5.69
CA ALA A 10 -7.53 4.08 4.70
C ALA A 10 -6.79 4.26 3.37
N VAL A 11 -7.38 3.76 2.28
CA VAL A 11 -6.81 3.82 0.94
C VAL A 11 -7.50 4.91 0.14
N TYR A 12 -6.70 5.76 -0.48
CA TYR A 12 -7.14 6.87 -1.31
C TYR A 12 -6.49 6.78 -2.68
N VAL A 13 -7.17 7.27 -3.71
CA VAL A 13 -6.54 7.52 -5.01
C VAL A 13 -5.76 8.84 -4.95
N GLN A 14 -4.58 8.86 -5.53
CA GLN A 14 -3.81 10.07 -5.79
C GLN A 14 -3.95 10.40 -7.28
N LEU A 15 -4.65 11.49 -7.60
CA LEU A 15 -4.80 11.99 -8.97
C LEU A 15 -3.71 13.01 -9.28
N ALA A 16 -3.13 12.95 -10.48
CA ALA A 16 -2.04 13.85 -10.88
C ALA A 16 -2.39 15.33 -10.71
N ASP A 17 -3.60 15.74 -11.12
CA ASP A 17 -4.03 17.14 -11.13
C ASP A 17 -4.79 17.58 -9.87
N ARG A 18 -5.21 16.64 -9.03
CA ARG A 18 -6.09 16.92 -7.87
C ARG A 18 -5.52 16.46 -6.53
N GLY A 19 -4.36 15.80 -6.56
CA GLY A 19 -3.77 15.20 -5.38
C GLY A 19 -4.62 14.05 -4.81
N LYS A 20 -4.51 13.85 -3.50
CA LYS A 20 -5.24 12.81 -2.76
C LYS A 20 -6.75 13.12 -2.76
N VAL A 21 -7.57 12.15 -3.13
CA VAL A 21 -9.04 12.29 -3.03
C VAL A 21 -9.52 12.42 -1.58
N ARG A 22 -10.62 13.15 -1.36
CA ARG A 22 -11.13 13.46 -0.01
C ARG A 22 -11.67 12.23 0.72
N GLU A 23 -12.33 11.33 0.01
CA GLU A 23 -12.93 10.12 0.58
C GLU A 23 -12.09 8.87 0.26
N PRO A 24 -11.91 7.96 1.24
CA PRO A 24 -11.17 6.75 0.99
C PRO A 24 -11.99 5.79 0.11
N ILE A 25 -11.35 5.21 -0.90
CA ILE A 25 -11.94 4.16 -1.74
C ILE A 25 -12.05 2.82 -1.00
N SER A 26 -11.26 2.61 0.05
CA SER A 26 -11.44 1.48 0.97
C SER A 26 -10.86 1.76 2.35
N ARG A 27 -11.34 1.01 3.35
CA ARG A 27 -10.76 0.97 4.70
C ARG A 27 -10.46 -0.48 5.05
N LYS A 28 -9.30 -0.72 5.64
CA LYS A 28 -8.75 -2.07 5.85
C LYS A 28 -8.13 -2.18 7.25
N PRO A 29 -8.18 -3.37 7.87
CA PRO A 29 -7.62 -3.59 9.20
C PRO A 29 -6.09 -3.77 9.20
N SER A 30 -5.48 -4.11 8.06
CA SER A 30 -4.03 -4.35 7.95
C SER A 30 -3.43 -3.72 6.69
N LEU A 31 -2.12 -3.45 6.74
CA LEU A 31 -1.37 -2.88 5.62
C LEU A 31 -1.39 -3.80 4.40
N LEU A 32 -1.29 -5.11 4.62
CA LEU A 32 -1.46 -6.12 3.57
C LEU A 32 -2.76 -5.92 2.81
N LEU A 33 -3.89 -5.89 3.51
CA LEU A 33 -5.20 -5.74 2.86
C LEU A 33 -5.36 -4.36 2.20
N ALA A 34 -4.67 -3.33 2.69
CA ALA A 34 -4.63 -2.01 2.07
C ALA A 34 -3.86 -2.03 0.75
N VAL A 35 -2.68 -2.66 0.70
CA VAL A 35 -1.88 -2.82 -0.53
C VAL A 35 -2.60 -3.70 -1.54
N GLU A 36 -3.18 -4.84 -1.12
CA GLU A 36 -4.02 -5.67 -1.99
C GLU A 36 -5.23 -4.90 -2.53
N GLY A 37 -5.81 -4.02 -1.71
CA GLY A 37 -6.86 -3.10 -2.12
C GLY A 37 -6.41 -2.11 -3.20
N CYS A 38 -5.17 -1.61 -3.13
CA CYS A 38 -4.59 -0.76 -4.18
C CYS A 38 -4.40 -1.54 -5.49
N ILE A 39 -3.92 -2.78 -5.42
CA ILE A 39 -3.72 -3.64 -6.59
C ILE A 39 -5.06 -3.92 -7.28
N SER A 40 -6.07 -4.35 -6.53
CA SER A 40 -7.41 -4.61 -7.08
C SER A 40 -8.06 -3.34 -7.64
N ALA A 41 -7.88 -2.20 -6.97
CA ALA A 41 -8.36 -0.92 -7.48
C ALA A 41 -7.65 -0.54 -8.79
N TYR A 42 -6.36 -0.81 -8.94
CA TYR A 42 -5.61 -0.54 -10.17
C TYR A 42 -6.15 -1.35 -11.34
N GLU A 43 -6.37 -2.65 -11.14
CA GLU A 43 -6.96 -3.54 -12.16
C GLU A 43 -8.35 -3.07 -12.61
N THR A 44 -9.12 -2.45 -11.72
CA THR A 44 -10.49 -2.01 -12.01
C THR A 44 -10.56 -0.60 -12.61
N THR A 45 -9.72 0.32 -12.13
CA THR A 45 -9.85 1.77 -12.42
C THR A 45 -8.73 2.33 -13.29
N GLY A 46 -7.58 1.65 -13.38
CA GLY A 46 -6.39 2.13 -14.07
C GLY A 46 -5.63 3.26 -13.36
N HIS A 47 -6.01 3.65 -12.14
CA HIS A 47 -5.31 4.72 -11.41
C HIS A 47 -3.89 4.31 -10.99
N GLU A 48 -2.91 5.12 -11.36
CA GLU A 48 -1.50 4.76 -11.21
C GLU A 48 -0.89 5.07 -9.83
N SER A 49 -1.63 5.71 -8.93
CA SER A 49 -1.10 6.11 -7.62
C SER A 49 -2.16 6.10 -6.53
N TYR A 50 -1.77 5.58 -5.37
CA TYR A 50 -2.61 5.48 -4.19
C TYR A 50 -1.87 6.02 -2.96
N VAL A 51 -2.64 6.50 -1.99
CA VAL A 51 -2.14 6.85 -0.65
C VAL A 51 -2.82 5.94 0.35
N ILE A 52 -2.02 5.28 1.17
CA ILE A 52 -2.49 4.49 2.31
C ILE A 52 -2.18 5.26 3.58
N GLU A 53 -3.21 5.69 4.29
CA GLU A 53 -3.06 6.32 5.60
C GLU A 53 -3.24 5.30 6.71
N ASP A 54 -2.25 5.23 7.59
CA ASP A 54 -2.35 4.55 8.88
C ASP A 54 -2.83 5.57 9.91
N SER A 55 -3.85 5.21 10.67
CA SER A 55 -4.35 6.05 11.77
C SER A 55 -3.56 5.87 13.07
N ARG A 56 -2.67 4.86 13.19
CA ARG A 56 -1.98 4.50 14.45
C ARG A 56 -0.58 3.87 14.23
N PRO A 57 0.51 4.65 14.36
CA PRO A 57 0.58 6.11 14.44
C PRO A 57 0.13 6.77 13.12
N THR A 58 -0.23 8.06 13.16
CA THR A 58 -0.61 8.78 11.94
C THR A 58 0.57 8.87 10.97
N ARG A 59 0.47 8.16 9.85
CA ARG A 59 1.47 8.18 8.75
C ARG A 59 0.79 7.85 7.44
N ALA A 60 1.44 8.20 6.34
CA ALA A 60 0.94 7.96 5.00
C ALA A 60 2.02 7.30 4.14
N PHE A 61 1.61 6.30 3.37
CA PHE A 61 2.44 5.60 2.40
C PHE A 61 1.94 5.91 1.00
N THR A 62 2.85 6.23 0.09
CA THR A 62 2.50 6.44 -1.31
C THR A 62 2.82 5.17 -2.08
N VAL A 63 1.83 4.63 -2.76
CA VAL A 63 1.96 3.42 -3.58
C VAL A 63 1.69 3.82 -5.02
N GLY A 64 2.75 4.26 -5.70
CA GLY A 64 2.72 4.58 -7.12
C GLY A 64 2.89 3.33 -8.00
N ARG A 65 2.72 3.50 -9.31
CA ARG A 65 2.76 2.41 -10.31
C ARG A 65 3.96 1.49 -10.19
N ARG A 66 5.16 2.04 -10.02
CA ARG A 66 6.38 1.23 -9.87
C ARG A 66 6.31 0.31 -8.65
N LEU A 67 5.82 0.81 -7.51
CA LEU A 67 5.68 0.01 -6.29
C LEU A 67 4.53 -0.99 -6.39
N LEU A 68 3.42 -0.62 -7.04
CA LEU A 68 2.33 -1.57 -7.34
C LEU A 68 2.85 -2.77 -8.12
N LEU A 69 3.57 -2.51 -9.21
CA LEU A 69 4.12 -3.57 -10.06
C LEU A 69 5.16 -4.41 -9.31
N ALA A 70 6.04 -3.79 -8.52
CA ALA A 70 6.99 -4.52 -7.69
C ALA A 70 6.30 -5.39 -6.63
N CYS A 71 5.24 -4.90 -5.98
CA CYS A 71 4.42 -5.68 -5.06
C CYS A 71 3.75 -6.86 -5.77
N VAL A 72 3.17 -6.66 -6.95
CA VAL A 72 2.55 -7.73 -7.75
C VAL A 72 3.57 -8.79 -8.14
N PHE A 73 4.74 -8.37 -8.62
CA PHE A 73 5.83 -9.27 -8.99
C PHE A 73 6.32 -10.07 -7.78
N LEU A 74 6.64 -9.40 -6.67
CA LEU A 74 7.13 -10.06 -5.46
C LEU A 74 6.07 -11.01 -4.88
N ARG A 75 4.79 -10.62 -4.86
CA ARG A 75 3.67 -11.49 -4.43
C ARG A 75 3.58 -12.77 -5.25
N ALA A 76 3.83 -12.68 -6.56
CA ALA A 76 3.75 -13.82 -7.48
C ALA A 76 4.95 -14.76 -7.38
N ASN A 77 6.15 -14.23 -7.14
CA ASN A 77 7.41 -15.01 -7.18
C ASN A 77 7.91 -15.44 -5.80
N ASP A 78 7.73 -14.61 -4.76
CA ASP A 78 8.18 -14.90 -3.39
C ASP A 78 7.20 -14.30 -2.37
N ARG A 79 6.13 -15.06 -2.12
CA ARG A 79 5.06 -14.67 -1.21
C ARG A 79 5.51 -14.52 0.26
N PRO A 80 6.38 -15.39 0.82
CA PRO A 80 6.97 -15.15 2.15
C PRO A 80 7.69 -13.80 2.25
N ARG A 81 8.54 -13.48 1.27
CA ARG A 81 9.27 -12.20 1.24
C ARG A 81 8.34 -11.01 1.09
N TYR A 82 7.30 -11.12 0.26
CA TYR A 82 6.24 -10.11 0.16
C TYR A 82 5.62 -9.77 1.53
N PHE A 83 5.26 -10.80 2.31
CA PHE A 83 4.72 -10.58 3.66
C PHE A 83 5.74 -9.97 4.61
N GLU A 84 7.00 -10.39 4.54
CA GLU A 84 8.08 -9.85 5.37
C GLU A 84 8.25 -8.34 5.13
N VAL A 85 8.35 -7.92 3.85
CA VAL A 85 8.51 -6.52 3.46
C VAL A 85 7.34 -5.66 3.95
N LEU A 86 6.09 -6.14 3.81
CA LEU A 86 4.92 -5.43 4.29
C LEU A 86 4.85 -5.37 5.82
N ASN A 87 5.24 -6.43 6.52
CA ASN A 87 5.31 -6.42 7.99
C ASN A 87 6.40 -5.45 8.48
N GLN A 88 7.52 -5.35 7.77
CA GLN A 88 8.57 -4.38 8.10
C GLN A 88 8.09 -2.95 7.90
N LEU A 89 7.34 -2.67 6.82
CA LEU A 89 6.70 -1.37 6.62
C LEU A 89 5.65 -1.08 7.70
N ASP A 90 4.79 -2.05 8.05
CA ASP A 90 3.78 -1.92 9.11
C ASP A 90 4.41 -1.63 10.48
N ARG A 91 5.61 -2.16 10.76
CA ARG A 91 6.33 -1.88 12.01
C ARG A 91 7.07 -0.54 11.98
N SER A 92 7.91 -0.33 10.96
CA SER A 92 8.81 0.83 10.90
C SER A 92 8.11 2.12 10.47
N GLY A 93 7.14 2.03 9.57
CA GLY A 93 6.55 3.19 8.90
C GLY A 93 7.49 3.89 7.92
N ASP A 94 8.62 3.27 7.56
CA ASP A 94 9.61 3.87 6.68
C ASP A 94 9.37 3.49 5.22
N GLN A 95 8.79 4.44 4.47
CA GLN A 95 8.55 4.33 3.04
C GLN A 95 9.84 4.11 2.24
N ARG A 96 10.97 4.73 2.62
CA ARG A 96 12.21 4.61 1.84
C ARG A 96 12.79 3.21 1.93
N THR A 97 12.76 2.64 3.14
CA THR A 97 13.16 1.24 3.35
C THR A 97 12.27 0.28 2.56
N PHE A 98 10.96 0.52 2.51
CA PHE A 98 10.03 -0.26 1.71
C PHE A 98 10.35 -0.20 0.21
N GLU A 99 10.60 0.99 -0.33
CA GLU A 99 10.98 1.18 -1.73
C GLU A 99 12.29 0.46 -2.08
N ALA A 100 13.29 0.52 -1.18
CA ALA A 100 14.57 -0.16 -1.36
C ALA A 100 14.41 -1.69 -1.38
N LEU A 101 13.66 -2.26 -0.43
CA LEU A 101 13.42 -3.70 -0.35
C LEU A 101 12.67 -4.24 -1.57
N LEU A 102 11.70 -3.48 -2.09
CA LEU A 102 10.99 -3.84 -3.31
C LEU A 102 11.87 -3.72 -4.56
N ALA A 103 12.76 -2.72 -4.62
CA ALA A 103 13.68 -2.56 -5.74
C ALA A 103 14.69 -3.72 -5.82
N ASP A 104 15.24 -4.14 -4.67
CA ASP A 104 16.12 -5.31 -4.56
C ASP A 104 15.42 -6.59 -5.05
N SER A 105 14.14 -6.73 -4.69
CA SER A 105 13.32 -7.90 -5.07
C SER A 105 12.93 -7.96 -6.55
N ALA A 106 12.97 -6.83 -7.26
CA ALA A 106 12.60 -6.73 -8.68
C ALA A 106 13.82 -6.78 -9.63
N SER A 107 15.03 -6.98 -9.10
CA SER A 107 16.30 -6.98 -9.85
C SER A 107 16.77 -8.38 -10.31
N LEU A 108 15.84 -9.35 -10.40
CA LEU A 108 16.11 -10.73 -10.85
C LEU A 108 15.67 -10.96 -12.30
#